data_AF-A0A699W7L4-F1
#
_entry.id   AF-A0A699W7L4-F1
#
_cell.length_a   1.000
_cell.length_b   1.000
_cell.length_c   1.000
_cell.angle_alpha   90.00
_cell.angle_beta   90.00
_cell.angle_gamma   90.00
#
_symmetry.space_group_name_H-M   'P 1'
#
loop_
_entity.id
_entity.type
_entity.pdbx_description
1 polymer ?
#
loop_
_entity_poly.entity_id
_entity_poly.type
_entity_poly.pdbx_seq_one_letter_code
_entity_poly.pdbx_strand_id
1 'polypeptide(L)'
;QGDIVDSRLNAFLERAESVLARLEPLLPAVREPVDWDKALAARWVREGRVGYLMPLEVTLDMRLSDLIGVDHQREQLGRNTQQFIDGLPANHALLWGSRGTGKSSLVRALLAEHAKAGLRLIEIERDHLGDLPRVVEHLQKLPQRFVLFC
;
A
#
# COMPACT_ATOMS: atom_id res chain seq x y z
N GLN A 1 44.67 -18.24 -32.90
CA GLN A 1 43.56 -18.94 -32.20
C GLN A 1 42.73 -17.97 -31.35
N GLY A 2 43.34 -16.99 -30.66
CA GLY A 2 42.63 -15.97 -29.86
C GLY A 2 41.64 -15.10 -30.66
N ASP A 3 42.06 -14.55 -31.81
CA ASP A 3 41.23 -13.63 -32.61
C ASP A 3 39.89 -14.21 -33.09
N ILE A 4 39.83 -15.52 -33.34
CA ILE A 4 38.60 -16.21 -33.78
C ILE A 4 37.63 -16.41 -32.61
N VAL A 5 38.16 -16.64 -31.41
CA VAL A 5 37.35 -16.77 -30.18
C VAL A 5 36.78 -15.41 -29.79
N ASP A 6 37.60 -14.36 -29.87
CA ASP A 6 37.17 -12.98 -29.59
C ASP A 6 36.11 -12.50 -30.58
N SER A 7 36.26 -12.81 -31.88
CA SER A 7 35.25 -12.48 -32.90
C SER A 7 33.90 -13.19 -32.66
N ARG A 8 33.91 -14.47 -32.28
CA ARG A 8 32.69 -15.22 -31.97
C ARG A 8 32.03 -14.74 -30.68
N LEU A 9 32.84 -14.39 -29.67
CA LEU A 9 32.35 -13.82 -28.42
C LEU A 9 31.69 -12.47 -28.67
N ASN A 10 32.30 -11.59 -29.46
CA ASN A 10 31.74 -10.29 -29.79
C ASN A 10 30.42 -10.41 -30.56
N ALA A 11 30.34 -11.28 -31.58
CA ALA A 11 29.09 -11.53 -32.30
C ALA A 11 27.99 -12.12 -31.40
N PHE A 12 28.36 -12.90 -30.38
CA PHE A 12 27.40 -13.38 -29.38
C PHE A 12 26.91 -12.23 -28.48
N LEU A 13 27.81 -11.37 -28.01
CA LEU A 13 27.47 -10.22 -27.17
C LEU A 13 26.55 -9.24 -27.90
N GLU A 14 26.83 -8.92 -29.16
CA GLU A 14 25.96 -8.05 -29.97
C GLU A 14 24.55 -8.63 -30.13
N ARG A 15 24.44 -9.95 -30.35
CA ARG A 15 23.15 -10.63 -30.44
C ARG A 15 22.43 -10.66 -29.09
N ALA A 16 23.18 -10.85 -28.00
CA ALA A 16 22.63 -10.81 -26.65
C ALA A 16 22.10 -9.41 -26.30
N GLU A 17 22.86 -8.35 -26.57
CA GLU A 17 22.44 -6.96 -26.38
C GLU A 17 21.20 -6.62 -27.20
N SER A 18 21.14 -7.06 -28.47
CA SER A 18 19.95 -6.87 -29.31
C SER A 18 18.70 -7.54 -28.73
N VAL A 19 18.84 -8.74 -28.14
CA VAL A 19 17.74 -9.42 -27.47
C VAL A 19 17.36 -8.70 -26.17
N LEU A 20 18.34 -8.31 -25.35
CA LEU A 20 18.10 -7.59 -24.10
C LEU A 20 17.39 -6.26 -24.34
N ALA A 21 17.81 -5.46 -25.31
CA ALA A 21 17.17 -4.20 -25.67
C ALA A 21 15.69 -4.36 -26.11
N ARG A 22 15.34 -5.53 -26.67
CA ARG A 22 13.94 -5.85 -27.03
C ARG A 22 13.12 -6.37 -25.85
N LEU A 23 13.77 -6.95 -24.84
CA LEU A 23 13.13 -7.43 -23.63
C LEU A 23 12.97 -6.34 -22.58
N GLU A 24 13.86 -5.34 -22.55
CA GLU A 24 13.87 -4.26 -21.56
C GLU A 24 12.53 -3.50 -21.46
N PRO A 25 11.82 -3.18 -22.56
CA PRO A 25 10.48 -2.57 -22.48
C PRO A 25 9.38 -3.49 -21.93
N LEU A 26 9.63 -4.81 -21.88
CA LEU A 26 8.71 -5.81 -21.34
C LEU A 26 9.01 -6.14 -19.88
N LEU A 27 10.13 -5.67 -19.34
CA LEU A 27 10.45 -5.84 -17.93
C LEU A 27 9.50 -4.98 -17.09
N PRO A 28 8.97 -5.52 -15.97
CA PRO A 28 8.19 -4.70 -15.05
C PRO A 28 9.05 -3.56 -14.54
N ALA A 29 8.46 -2.37 -14.42
CA ALA A 29 9.13 -1.24 -13.79
C ALA A 29 9.68 -1.66 -12.42
N VAL A 30 10.94 -1.34 -12.15
CA VAL A 30 11.52 -1.54 -10.81
C VAL A 30 10.78 -0.61 -9.86
N ARG A 31 10.05 -1.20 -8.91
CA ARG A 31 9.24 -0.44 -7.96
C ARG A 31 10.00 -0.29 -6.66
N GLU A 32 10.21 0.96 -6.27
CA GLU A 32 10.78 1.24 -4.96
C GLU A 32 9.77 0.92 -3.86
N PRO A 33 10.22 0.36 -2.72
CA PRO A 33 9.35 0.14 -1.57
C PRO A 33 8.85 1.49 -1.03
N VAL A 34 7.65 1.47 -0.44
CA VAL A 34 7.07 2.67 0.19
C VAL A 34 7.94 3.11 1.37
N ASP A 35 8.38 4.37 1.33
CA ASP A 35 9.03 5.05 2.46
C ASP A 35 7.95 5.45 3.49
N TRP A 36 7.73 4.61 4.50
CA TRP A 36 6.70 4.80 5.53
C TRP A 36 7.00 5.90 6.54
N ASP A 37 8.21 6.47 6.51
CA ASP A 37 8.54 7.66 7.31
C ASP A 37 7.98 8.93 6.66
N LYS A 38 7.72 8.89 5.34
CA LYS A 38 7.12 10.00 4.59
C LYS A 38 5.67 9.72 4.17
N ALA A 39 5.38 8.52 3.72
CA ALA A 39 4.05 8.14 3.23
C ALA A 39 3.11 7.83 4.38
N LEU A 40 1.89 8.39 4.31
CA LEU A 40 0.82 8.15 5.29
C LEU A 40 -0.18 7.09 4.82
N ALA A 41 -0.29 6.88 3.51
CA ALA A 41 -1.13 5.85 2.94
C ALA A 41 -0.50 5.25 1.67
N ALA A 42 -0.95 4.05 1.33
CA ALA A 42 -0.65 3.42 0.05
C ALA A 42 -1.89 2.69 -0.48
N ARG A 43 -1.90 2.39 -1.78
CA ARG A 43 -2.86 1.50 -2.43
C ARG A 43 -2.17 0.22 -2.83
N TRP A 44 -2.82 -0.92 -2.61
CA TRP A 44 -2.43 -2.17 -3.23
C TRP A 44 -2.85 -2.17 -4.70
N VAL A 45 -1.87 -2.24 -5.59
CA VAL A 45 -2.08 -2.31 -7.03
C VAL A 45 -1.64 -3.68 -7.52
N ARG A 46 -2.49 -4.31 -8.33
CA ARG A 46 -2.19 -5.58 -8.96
C ARG A 46 -1.86 -5.36 -10.44
N GLU A 47 -0.70 -5.86 -10.85
CA GLU A 47 -0.28 -5.89 -12.25
C GLU A 47 0.06 -7.32 -12.65
N GLY A 48 -0.84 -7.93 -13.43
CA GLY A 48 -0.75 -9.33 -13.81
C GLY A 48 -0.83 -10.26 -12.60
N ARG A 49 0.27 -10.98 -12.32
CA ARG A 49 0.37 -11.91 -11.19
C ARG A 49 1.04 -11.33 -9.94
N VAL A 50 1.60 -10.13 -10.07
CA VAL A 50 2.34 -9.44 -9.01
C VAL A 50 1.47 -8.31 -8.48
N GLY A 51 1.59 -8.01 -7.19
CA GLY A 51 1.02 -6.81 -6.62
C GLY A 51 2.06 -6.05 -5.81
N TYR A 52 1.82 -4.77 -5.60
CA TYR A 52 2.73 -3.86 -4.91
C TYR A 52 1.96 -2.75 -4.21
N LEU A 53 2.64 -2.09 -3.28
CA LEU A 53 2.13 -0.91 -2.59
C LEU A 53 2.56 0.35 -3.33
N MET A 54 1.59 1.12 -3.81
CA MET A 54 1.81 2.42 -4.43
C MET A 54 1.52 3.52 -3.40
N PRO A 55 2.48 4.38 -3.05
CA PRO A 55 2.24 5.45 -2.08
C PRO A 55 1.15 6.40 -2.59
N LEU A 56 0.33 6.89 -1.67
CA LEU A 56 -0.71 7.88 -1.95
C LEU A 56 -0.34 9.21 -1.30
N GLU A 57 -0.55 10.30 -2.03
CA GLU A 57 -0.57 11.63 -1.43
C GLU A 57 -1.88 11.81 -0.66
N VAL A 58 -1.77 12.16 0.62
CA VAL A 58 -2.92 12.34 1.50
C VAL A 58 -2.83 13.69 2.18
N THR A 59 -3.92 14.46 2.10
CA THR A 59 -4.11 15.66 2.91
C THR A 59 -4.76 15.29 4.25
N LEU A 60 -4.25 15.88 5.34
CA LEU A 60 -4.78 15.68 6.70
C LEU A 60 -5.71 16.84 7.11
N ASP A 61 -6.54 17.29 6.18
CA ASP A 61 -7.43 18.45 6.32
C ASP A 61 -8.76 18.10 7.02
N MET A 62 -9.10 16.81 7.10
CA MET A 62 -10.37 16.34 7.64
C MET A 62 -10.20 15.80 9.07
N ARG A 63 -10.95 16.35 10.03
CA ARG A 63 -10.97 15.86 11.42
C ARG A 63 -12.15 14.93 11.64
N LEU A 64 -12.01 14.06 12.63
CA LEU A 64 -13.09 13.18 13.08
C LEU A 64 -14.31 13.96 13.58
N SER A 65 -14.13 15.19 14.08
CA SER A 65 -15.21 16.11 14.46
C SER A 65 -16.07 16.60 13.30
N ASP A 66 -15.59 16.49 12.06
CA ASP A 66 -16.22 17.10 10.90
C ASP A 66 -17.27 16.16 10.26
N LEU A 67 -17.37 14.92 10.78
CA LEU A 67 -18.29 13.90 10.30
C LEU A 67 -19.60 13.93 11.09
N ILE A 68 -20.64 14.49 10.48
CA ILE A 68 -21.97 14.64 11.08
C ILE A 68 -22.78 13.35 10.90
N GLY A 69 -23.43 12.87 11.96
CA GLY A 69 -24.39 11.76 11.90
C GLY A 69 -23.79 10.35 12.02
N VAL A 70 -22.50 10.24 12.38
CA VAL A 70 -21.79 8.96 12.61
C VAL A 70 -21.12 8.91 13.99
N ASP A 71 -21.59 9.71 14.95
CA ASP A 71 -20.92 9.98 16.23
C ASP A 71 -20.60 8.71 17.04
N HIS A 72 -21.54 7.77 17.10
CA HIS A 72 -21.34 6.52 17.84
C HIS A 72 -20.32 5.60 17.17
N GLN A 73 -20.39 5.44 15.83
CA GLN A 73 -19.43 4.63 15.08
C GLN A 73 -18.03 5.23 15.16
N ARG A 74 -17.96 6.56 15.14
CA ARG A 74 -16.75 7.34 15.30
C ARG A 74 -16.08 7.08 16.65
N GLU A 75 -16.81 7.18 17.75
CA GLU A 75 -16.26 6.96 19.09
C GLU A 75 -15.82 5.51 19.31
N GLN A 76 -16.57 4.53 18.81
CA GLN A 76 -16.20 3.13 18.92
C GLN A 76 -14.93 2.83 18.12
N LEU A 77 -14.88 3.30 16.87
CA LEU A 77 -13.74 3.08 15.99
C LEU A 77 -12.50 3.84 16.47
N GLY A 78 -12.65 5.07 16.96
CA GLY A 78 -11.57 5.86 17.54
C GLY A 78 -10.96 5.16 18.75
N ARG A 79 -11.79 4.72 19.72
CA ARG A 79 -11.30 3.96 20.88
C ARG A 79 -10.64 2.64 20.51
N ASN A 80 -11.16 1.94 19.50
CA ASN A 80 -10.56 0.70 19.01
C ASN A 80 -9.21 0.96 18.33
N THR A 81 -9.12 2.03 17.54
CA THR A 81 -7.89 2.43 16.84
C THR A 81 -6.83 2.91 17.81
N GLN A 82 -7.21 3.66 18.86
CA GLN A 82 -6.29 4.07 19.91
C GLN A 82 -5.70 2.85 20.63
N GLN A 83 -6.54 1.89 21.04
CA GLN A 83 -6.06 0.63 21.63
C GLN A 83 -5.10 -0.12 20.68
N PHE A 84 -5.43 -0.19 19.39
CA PHE A 84 -4.57 -0.81 18.38
C PHE A 84 -3.20 -0.14 18.27
N ILE A 85 -3.17 1.19 18.32
CA ILE A 85 -1.94 1.99 18.31
C ILE A 85 -1.11 1.70 19.56
N ASP A 86 -1.74 1.69 20.72
CA ASP A 86 -1.11 1.45 22.02
C ASP A 86 -0.64 0.00 22.21
N GLY A 87 -0.89 -0.89 21.23
CA GLY A 87 -0.55 -2.32 21.32
C GLY A 87 -1.45 -3.10 22.28
N LEU A 88 -2.60 -2.53 22.64
CA LEU A 88 -3.64 -3.18 23.43
C LEU A 88 -4.55 -4.04 22.55
N PRO A 89 -5.31 -4.99 23.14
CA PRO A 89 -6.30 -5.74 22.40
C PRO A 89 -7.25 -4.81 21.64
N ALA A 90 -7.33 -5.02 20.32
CA ALA A 90 -8.21 -4.26 19.43
C ALA A 90 -9.01 -5.21 18.55
N ASN A 91 -10.24 -4.82 18.23
CA ASN A 91 -11.13 -5.61 17.38
C ASN A 91 -10.79 -5.39 15.91
N HIS A 92 -10.94 -6.44 15.09
CA HIS A 92 -11.07 -6.27 13.66
C HIS A 92 -12.34 -5.47 13.37
N ALA A 93 -12.20 -4.33 12.69
CA ALA A 93 -13.31 -3.46 12.36
C ALA A 93 -13.70 -3.60 10.89
N LEU A 94 -14.97 -3.88 10.62
CA LEU A 94 -15.55 -3.83 9.28
C LEU A 94 -16.38 -2.55 9.14
N LEU A 95 -15.94 -1.65 8.27
CA LEU A 95 -16.71 -0.45 7.91
C LEU A 95 -17.59 -0.78 6.70
N TRP A 96 -18.89 -0.91 6.94
CA TRP A 96 -19.88 -1.22 5.90
C TRP A 96 -21.00 -0.17 5.89
N GLY A 97 -21.61 0.04 4.72
CA GLY A 97 -22.62 1.08 4.48
C GLY A 97 -22.74 1.44 3.01
N SER A 98 -23.79 2.14 2.59
CA SER A 98 -24.00 2.53 1.18
C SER A 98 -22.90 3.45 0.63
N ARG A 99 -22.78 3.54 -0.69
CA ARG A 99 -21.85 4.51 -1.32
C ARG A 99 -22.24 5.92 -0.87
N GLY A 100 -21.25 6.74 -0.52
CA GLY A 100 -21.48 8.11 -0.04
C GLY A 100 -21.69 8.27 1.47
N THR A 101 -21.69 7.19 2.28
CA THR A 101 -21.87 7.30 3.76
C THR A 101 -20.61 7.68 4.54
N GLY A 102 -19.63 8.32 3.91
CA GLY A 102 -18.46 8.85 4.61
C GLY A 102 -17.48 7.82 5.20
N LYS A 103 -17.51 6.54 4.81
CA LYS A 103 -16.58 5.52 5.33
C LYS A 103 -15.11 5.85 5.06
N SER A 104 -14.78 6.18 3.81
CA SER A 104 -13.42 6.60 3.44
C SER A 104 -13.03 7.90 4.13
N SER A 105 -13.98 8.80 4.34
CA SER A 105 -13.80 10.04 5.10
C SER A 105 -13.48 9.74 6.57
N LEU A 106 -14.17 8.79 7.19
CA LEU A 106 -13.92 8.34 8.56
C LEU A 106 -12.52 7.74 8.73
N VAL A 107 -12.10 6.89 7.80
CA VAL A 107 -10.75 6.29 7.82
C VAL A 107 -9.66 7.36 7.63
N ARG A 108 -9.88 8.34 6.73
CA ARG A 108 -8.95 9.48 6.55
C ARG A 108 -8.89 10.38 7.77
N ALA A 109 -10.01 10.60 8.44
CA ALA A 109 -10.06 11.39 9.66
C ALA A 109 -9.32 10.70 10.83
N LEU A 110 -9.40 9.37 10.94
CA LEU A 110 -8.56 8.59 11.86
C LEU A 110 -7.07 8.72 11.55
N LEU A 111 -6.70 8.67 10.26
CA LEU A 111 -5.33 8.91 9.85
C LEU A 111 -4.87 10.31 10.26
N ALA A 112 -5.69 11.34 10.08
CA ALA A 112 -5.35 12.70 10.50
C ALA A 112 -5.09 12.81 12.01
N GLU A 113 -5.87 12.11 12.84
CA GLU A 113 -5.71 12.11 14.30
C GLU A 113 -4.48 11.32 14.76
N HIS A 114 -4.19 10.19 14.12
CA HIS A 114 -3.22 9.21 14.62
C HIS A 114 -1.97 9.00 13.75
N ALA A 115 -1.79 9.73 12.64
CA ALA A 115 -0.62 9.62 11.76
C ALA A 115 0.70 9.77 12.52
N LYS A 116 0.74 10.72 13.47
CA LYS A 116 1.91 10.99 14.33
C LYS A 116 2.21 9.85 15.31
N ALA A 117 1.21 9.05 15.65
CA ALA A 117 1.36 7.87 16.49
C ALA A 117 1.69 6.60 15.67
N GLY A 118 1.98 6.75 14.37
CA GLY A 118 2.39 5.64 13.50
C GLY A 118 1.26 4.94 12.75
N LEU A 119 0.02 5.48 12.77
CA LEU A 119 -1.07 4.96 11.95
C LEU A 119 -0.80 5.20 10.46
N ARG A 120 -1.08 4.20 9.63
CA ARG A 120 -0.97 4.23 8.17
C ARG A 120 -2.20 3.57 7.55
N LEU A 121 -2.57 4.00 6.35
CA LEU A 121 -3.70 3.44 5.62
C LEU A 121 -3.26 2.62 4.42
N ILE A 122 -3.95 1.51 4.17
CA ILE A 122 -3.79 0.71 2.97
C ILE A 122 -5.14 0.58 2.29
N GLU A 123 -5.26 1.14 1.09
CA GLU A 123 -6.42 0.95 0.23
C GLU A 123 -6.25 -0.33 -0.59
N ILE A 124 -7.26 -1.19 -0.58
CA ILE A 124 -7.31 -2.42 -1.39
C ILE A 124 -8.63 -2.43 -2.12
N GLU A 125 -8.59 -2.54 -3.45
CA GLU A 125 -9.81 -2.65 -4.25
C GLU A 125 -10.54 -3.97 -3.94
N ARG A 126 -11.87 -3.96 -4.02
CA ARG A 126 -12.72 -5.15 -3.72
C ARG A 126 -12.27 -6.39 -4.47
N ASP A 127 -11.95 -6.22 -5.75
CA ASP A 127 -11.58 -7.31 -6.64
C ASP A 127 -10.20 -7.89 -6.29
N HIS A 128 -9.43 -7.20 -5.45
CA HIS A 128 -8.09 -7.59 -4.99
C HIS A 128 -8.06 -8.03 -3.52
N LEU A 129 -9.20 -8.20 -2.84
CA LEU A 129 -9.23 -8.69 -1.45
C LEU A 129 -8.59 -10.08 -1.28
N GLY A 130 -8.52 -10.88 -2.34
CA GLY A 130 -7.79 -12.16 -2.33
C GLY A 130 -6.28 -12.02 -2.07
N ASP A 131 -5.71 -10.82 -2.25
CA ASP A 131 -4.29 -10.53 -1.96
C ASP A 131 -4.02 -10.12 -0.51
N LEU A 132 -5.05 -10.04 0.34
CA LEU A 132 -4.90 -9.64 1.75
C LEU A 132 -3.76 -10.37 2.49
N PRO A 133 -3.61 -11.71 2.40
CA PRO A 133 -2.51 -12.41 3.07
C PRO A 133 -1.14 -11.89 2.64
N ARG A 134 -0.95 -11.62 1.35
CA ARG A 134 0.29 -11.08 0.80
C ARG A 134 0.54 -9.67 1.31
N VAL A 135 -0.48 -8.83 1.34
CA VAL A 135 -0.37 -7.48 1.88
C VAL A 135 0.07 -7.53 3.34
N VAL A 136 -0.57 -8.37 4.16
CA VAL A 136 -0.20 -8.53 5.59
C VAL A 136 1.24 -9.01 5.75
N GLU A 137 1.71 -9.96 4.93
CA GLU A 137 3.10 -10.43 4.95
C GLU A 137 4.13 -9.31 4.71
N HIS A 138 3.81 -8.33 3.86
CA HIS A 138 4.66 -7.16 3.62
C HIS A 138 4.67 -6.20 4.81
N LEU A 139 3.54 -6.08 5.52
CA LEU A 139 3.33 -5.07 6.56
C LEU A 139 3.77 -5.54 7.96
N GLN A 140 3.68 -6.85 8.26
CA GLN A 140 3.87 -7.39 9.62
C GLN A 140 5.25 -7.10 10.26
N LYS A 141 6.27 -6.81 9.44
CA LYS A 141 7.64 -6.51 9.91
C LYS A 141 7.89 -5.02 10.14
N LEU A 142 6.93 -4.18 9.78
CA LEU A 142 7.05 -2.73 9.86
C LEU A 142 6.57 -2.24 11.24
N PRO A 143 7.19 -1.19 11.80
CA PRO A 143 6.83 -0.69 13.13
C PRO A 143 5.49 0.06 13.15
N GLN A 144 5.00 0.52 11.99
CA GLN A 144 3.74 1.24 11.86
C GLN A 144 2.51 0.36 12.16
N ARG A 145 1.36 1.01 12.30
CA ARG A 145 0.05 0.39 12.52
C ARG A 145 -0.81 0.60 11.29
N PHE A 146 -1.23 -0.47 10.64
CA PHE A 146 -1.91 -0.38 9.36
C PHE A 146 -3.41 -0.64 9.49
N VAL A 147 -4.22 0.25 8.94
CA VAL A 147 -5.65 0.03 8.71
C VAL A 147 -5.87 -0.24 7.24
N LEU A 148 -6.40 -1.43 6.94
CA LEU A 148 -6.72 -1.84 5.58
C LEU A 148 -8.19 -1.51 5.31
N PHE A 149 -8.47 -0.85 4.19
CA PHE A 149 -9.82 -0.46 3.81
C PHE A 149 -10.06 -0.64 2.30
N CYS A 150 -11.33 -0.67 1.91
CA CYS A 150 -11.79 -1.01 0.57
C CYS A 150 -12.90 -0.06 0.07
#